data_AF-A0A2I0W2W8-F1
#
_entry.id   AF-A0A2I0W2W8-F1
#
_cell.length_a   1.000
_cell.length_b   1.000
_cell.length_c   1.000
_cell.angle_alpha   90.00
_cell.angle_beta   90.00
_cell.angle_gamma   90.00
#
_symmetry.space_group_name_H-M   'P 1'
#
loop_
_entity.id
_entity.type
_entity.pdbx_description
1 polymer ?
#
loop_
_entity_poly.entity_id
_entity_poly.type
_entity_poly.pdbx_seq_one_letter_code
_entity_poly.pdbx_strand_id
1 'polypeptide(L)'
;MGATYIKLGQFIASAPTIFPAEYVEEFKSCFDRAPAVPFNVIESILREELGRPLDSIYEYVDPVPIASASIAQVHGARLRTSREEVVIKVLKPGIEDILVADLNFVYITARIFEFLNPELRRISLNTTENLRISTTQLLTA
;
A
#
# COMPACT_ATOMS: atom_id res chain seq x y z
N MET A 1 -4.24 -9.09 -15.58
CA MET A 1 -3.04 -9.43 -14.78
C MET A 1 -3.20 -8.74 -13.44
N GLY A 2 -3.41 -9.48 -12.35
CA GLY A 2 -3.82 -8.92 -11.05
C GLY A 2 -2.69 -8.23 -10.27
N ALA A 3 -3.04 -7.57 -9.15
CA ALA A 3 -2.12 -6.78 -8.32
C ALA A 3 -0.88 -7.55 -7.84
N THR A 4 -1.00 -8.85 -7.56
CA THR A 4 0.15 -9.71 -7.16
C THR A 4 1.22 -9.82 -8.25
N TYR A 5 0.84 -9.84 -9.53
CA TYR A 5 1.80 -9.90 -10.64
C TYR A 5 2.64 -8.62 -10.73
N ILE A 6 1.99 -7.46 -10.56
CA ILE A 6 2.66 -6.16 -10.54
C ILE A 6 3.67 -6.09 -9.39
N LYS A 7 3.31 -6.59 -8.19
CA LYS A 7 4.21 -6.64 -7.04
C LYS A 7 5.43 -7.54 -7.26
N LEU A 8 5.22 -8.69 -7.88
CA LEU A 8 6.32 -9.57 -8.24
C LEU A 8 7.27 -8.91 -9.26
N GLY A 9 6.72 -8.24 -10.27
CA GLY A 9 7.52 -7.47 -11.23
C GLY A 9 8.33 -6.36 -10.56
N GLN A 10 7.69 -5.57 -9.68
CA GLN A 10 8.38 -4.54 -8.89
C GLN A 10 9.52 -5.12 -8.04
N PHE A 11 9.31 -6.27 -7.42
CA PHE A 11 10.36 -6.95 -6.65
C PHE A 11 11.54 -7.38 -7.53
N ILE A 12 11.27 -8.05 -8.64
CA ILE A 12 12.30 -8.50 -9.60
C ILE A 12 13.11 -7.30 -10.10
N ALA A 13 12.44 -6.24 -10.53
CA ALA A 13 13.09 -5.05 -11.07
C ALA A 13 13.86 -4.24 -10.00
N SER A 14 13.51 -4.39 -8.71
CA SER A 14 14.23 -3.75 -7.59
C SER A 14 15.51 -4.48 -7.16
N ALA A 15 15.73 -5.72 -7.62
CA ALA A 15 16.81 -6.60 -7.15
C ALA A 15 17.76 -7.04 -8.29
N PRO A 16 18.47 -6.10 -8.94
CA PRO A 16 19.29 -6.38 -10.13
C PRO A 16 20.51 -7.29 -9.86
N THR A 17 20.90 -7.47 -8.60
CA THR A 17 21.97 -8.39 -8.20
C THR A 17 21.51 -9.83 -8.02
N ILE A 18 20.19 -10.05 -7.93
CA ILE A 18 19.57 -11.35 -7.66
C ILE A 18 18.98 -11.96 -8.94
N PHE A 19 18.48 -11.13 -9.86
CA PHE A 19 17.79 -11.58 -11.07
C PHE A 19 18.59 -11.26 -12.35
N PRO A 20 18.45 -12.08 -13.43
CA PRO A 20 19.08 -11.79 -14.71
C PRO A 20 18.61 -10.45 -15.30
N ALA A 21 19.51 -9.75 -15.98
CA ALA A 21 19.27 -8.40 -16.50
C ALA A 21 18.06 -8.30 -17.43
N GLU A 22 17.80 -9.35 -18.22
CA GLU A 22 16.65 -9.44 -19.14
C GLU A 22 15.31 -9.33 -18.40
N TYR A 23 15.17 -10.02 -17.26
CA TYR A 23 13.97 -9.94 -16.43
C TYR A 23 13.85 -8.60 -15.72
N VAL A 24 14.96 -8.10 -15.18
CA VAL A 24 14.98 -6.79 -14.51
C VAL A 24 14.49 -5.71 -15.46
N GLU A 25 14.98 -5.70 -16.70
CA GLU A 25 14.59 -4.72 -17.72
C GLU A 25 13.10 -4.81 -18.09
N GLU A 26 12.61 -6.03 -18.35
CA GLU A 26 11.21 -6.27 -18.73
C GLU A 26 10.24 -5.76 -17.64
N PHE A 27 10.58 -5.97 -16.37
CA PHE A 27 9.73 -5.62 -15.24
C PHE A 27 9.89 -4.17 -14.75
N LYS A 28 10.80 -3.35 -15.30
CA LYS A 28 10.92 -1.92 -14.92
C LYS A 28 9.61 -1.15 -15.12
N SER A 29 8.84 -1.50 -16.14
CA SER A 29 7.53 -0.92 -16.44
C SER A 29 6.52 -1.10 -15.29
N CYS A 30 6.72 -2.09 -14.41
CA CYS A 30 5.86 -2.30 -13.24
C CYS A 30 6.00 -1.22 -12.16
N PHE A 31 7.02 -0.35 -12.25
CA PHE A 31 7.14 0.84 -11.40
C PHE A 31 6.32 2.04 -11.89
N ASP A 32 5.62 1.92 -13.03
CA ASP A 32 4.76 2.99 -13.51
C ASP A 32 3.76 3.41 -12.43
N ARG A 33 3.54 4.73 -12.36
CA ARG A 33 2.69 5.36 -11.33
C ARG A 33 1.36 4.63 -11.27
N ALA A 34 0.90 4.37 -10.05
CA ALA A 34 -0.39 3.72 -9.85
C ALA A 34 -1.48 4.52 -10.60
N PRO A 35 -2.29 3.86 -11.45
CA PRO A 35 -3.25 4.56 -12.29
C PRO A 35 -4.24 5.31 -11.40
N ALA A 36 -4.59 6.52 -11.84
CA ALA A 36 -5.59 7.32 -11.16
C ALA A 36 -6.98 6.70 -11.34
N VAL A 37 -7.77 6.75 -10.27
CA VAL A 37 -9.19 6.40 -10.31
C VAL A 37 -9.96 7.62 -10.83
N PRO A 38 -10.96 7.42 -11.71
CA PRO A 38 -11.83 8.48 -12.18
C PRO A 38 -12.45 9.31 -11.04
N PHE A 39 -12.50 10.62 -11.21
CA PHE A 39 -12.93 11.52 -10.14
C PHE A 39 -14.37 11.27 -9.67
N ASN A 40 -15.28 10.83 -10.53
CA ASN A 40 -16.65 10.50 -10.14
C ASN A 40 -16.72 9.37 -9.10
N VAL A 41 -15.77 8.42 -9.13
CA VAL A 41 -15.67 7.37 -8.11
C VAL A 41 -15.15 7.96 -6.80
N ILE A 42 -14.12 8.83 -6.87
CA ILE A 42 -13.57 9.54 -5.70
C ILE A 42 -14.64 10.41 -5.05
N GLU A 43 -15.41 11.15 -5.84
CA GLU A 43 -16.52 11.97 -5.38
C GLU A 43 -17.58 11.12 -4.69
N SER A 44 -17.91 9.94 -5.24
CA SER A 44 -18.89 9.04 -4.63
C SER A 44 -18.43 8.55 -3.26
N ILE A 45 -17.16 8.14 -3.13
CA ILE A 45 -16.57 7.73 -1.84
C ILE A 45 -16.62 8.87 -0.83
N LEU A 46 -16.24 10.08 -1.24
CA LEU A 46 -16.28 11.25 -0.36
C LEU A 46 -17.70 11.59 0.10
N ARG A 47 -18.71 11.49 -0.78
CA ARG A 47 -20.12 11.72 -0.39
C ARG A 47 -20.60 10.69 0.62
N GLU A 48 -20.22 9.43 0.44
CA GLU A 48 -20.59 8.33 1.33
C GLU A 48 -19.95 8.51 2.71
N GLU A 49 -18.65 8.77 2.78
CA GLU A 49 -17.92 8.94 4.06
C GLU A 49 -18.35 10.20 4.83
N LEU A 50 -18.61 11.29 4.12
CA LEU A 50 -19.00 12.56 4.75
C LEU A 50 -20.49 12.60 5.13
N GLY A 51 -21.32 11.72 4.55
CA GLY A 51 -22.76 11.66 4.76
C GLY A 51 -23.51 12.94 4.34
N ARG A 52 -22.86 13.82 3.57
CA ARG A 52 -23.37 15.14 3.16
C ARG A 52 -22.83 15.51 1.77
N PRO A 53 -23.51 16.42 1.05
CA PRO A 53 -23.02 16.94 -0.22
C PRO A 53 -21.63 17.58 -0.10
N LEU A 54 -20.70 17.30 -1.03
CA LEU A 54 -19.34 17.86 -1.01
C LEU A 54 -19.33 19.39 -1.00
N ASP A 55 -20.23 20.00 -1.77
CA ASP A 55 -20.39 21.44 -1.87
C ASP A 55 -20.82 22.08 -0.55
N SER A 56 -21.33 21.33 0.44
CA SER A 56 -21.60 21.85 1.78
C SER A 56 -20.35 22.04 2.64
N ILE A 57 -19.25 21.36 2.31
CA ILE A 57 -18.00 21.35 3.11
C ILE A 57 -16.87 22.04 2.34
N TYR A 58 -16.71 21.66 1.09
CA TYR A 58 -15.70 22.17 0.18
C TYR A 58 -16.31 23.21 -0.76
N GLU A 59 -15.54 24.23 -1.03
CA GLU A 59 -15.83 25.13 -2.12
C GLU A 59 -15.51 24.49 -3.47
N TYR A 60 -14.37 23.81 -3.53
CA TYR A 60 -14.00 22.97 -4.66
C TYR A 60 -13.13 21.80 -4.18
N VAL A 61 -13.18 20.73 -4.95
CA VAL A 61 -12.21 19.63 -4.92
C VAL A 61 -11.68 19.50 -6.34
N ASP A 62 -10.36 19.52 -6.52
CA ASP A 62 -9.74 19.43 -7.83
C ASP A 62 -9.98 18.03 -8.42
N PRO A 63 -10.61 17.90 -9.60
CA PRO A 63 -10.81 16.59 -10.23
C PRO A 63 -9.50 15.93 -10.64
N VAL A 64 -8.43 16.70 -10.83
CA VAL A 64 -7.11 16.19 -11.17
C VAL A 64 -6.36 15.83 -9.87
N PRO A 65 -5.92 14.57 -9.69
CA PRO A 65 -5.18 14.20 -8.49
C PRO A 65 -3.78 14.80 -8.49
N ILE A 66 -3.34 15.29 -7.33
CA ILE A 66 -1.95 15.69 -7.07
C ILE A 66 -1.04 14.46 -7.15
N ALA A 67 -1.51 13.33 -6.60
CA ALA A 67 -0.78 12.08 -6.59
C ALA A 67 -1.73 10.88 -6.56
N SER A 68 -1.28 9.76 -7.11
CA SER A 68 -1.99 8.48 -7.03
C SER A 68 -1.01 7.38 -6.63
N ALA A 69 -1.31 6.71 -5.52
CA ALA A 69 -0.56 5.57 -4.99
C ALA A 69 -1.39 4.28 -5.14
N SER A 70 -0.84 3.14 -4.74
CA SER A 70 -1.53 1.84 -4.83
C SER A 70 -2.86 1.84 -4.08
N ILE A 71 -2.89 2.38 -2.86
CA ILE A 71 -4.04 2.30 -1.94
C ILE A 71 -4.87 3.58 -1.92
N ALA A 72 -4.29 4.72 -2.27
CA ALA A 72 -4.97 6.00 -2.10
C ALA A 72 -4.65 6.97 -3.23
N GLN A 73 -5.56 7.92 -3.43
CA GLN A 73 -5.42 9.04 -4.34
C GLN A 73 -5.52 10.34 -3.55
N VAL A 74 -4.78 11.35 -3.98
CA VAL A 74 -4.64 12.63 -3.27
C VAL A 74 -5.14 13.76 -4.16
N HIS A 75 -6.07 14.56 -3.66
CA HIS A 75 -6.68 15.68 -4.35
C HIS A 75 -6.47 16.98 -3.57
N GLY A 76 -6.28 18.09 -4.29
CA GLY A 76 -6.36 19.42 -3.70
C GLY A 76 -7.81 19.83 -3.50
N ALA A 77 -8.09 20.64 -2.49
CA ALA A 77 -9.42 21.17 -2.24
C ALA A 77 -9.33 22.47 -1.44
N ARG A 78 -10.41 23.26 -1.46
CA ARG A 78 -10.57 24.40 -0.56
C ARG A 78 -11.80 24.24 0.31
N LEU A 79 -11.65 24.48 1.61
CA LEU A 79 -12.76 24.50 2.55
C LEU A 79 -13.65 25.71 2.31
N ARG A 80 -14.99 25.53 2.33
CA ARG A 80 -15.93 26.63 2.06
C ARG A 80 -15.93 27.70 3.14
N THR A 81 -15.91 27.28 4.41
CA THR A 81 -16.06 28.20 5.55
C THR A 81 -14.78 28.98 5.83
N SER A 82 -13.65 28.29 6.00
CA SER A 82 -12.37 28.91 6.35
C SER A 82 -11.60 29.43 5.14
N ARG A 83 -11.95 28.99 3.92
CA ARG A 83 -11.24 29.31 2.67
C ARG A 83 -9.80 28.79 2.64
N GLU A 84 -9.47 27.87 3.54
CA GLU A 84 -8.16 27.23 3.63
C GLU A 84 -8.00 26.17 2.52
N GLU A 85 -6.83 26.18 1.89
CA GLU A 85 -6.41 25.15 0.93
C GLU A 85 -5.97 23.90 1.70
N VAL A 86 -6.57 22.76 1.39
CA VAL A 86 -6.36 21.49 2.06
C VAL A 86 -6.09 20.39 1.04
N VAL A 87 -5.59 19.26 1.54
CA VAL A 87 -5.35 18.06 0.74
C VAL A 87 -6.23 16.94 1.26
N ILE A 88 -6.96 16.29 0.36
CA ILE A 88 -7.84 15.17 0.66
C ILE A 88 -7.17 13.90 0.16
N LYS A 89 -6.96 12.93 1.05
CA LYS A 89 -6.48 11.59 0.72
C LYS A 89 -7.65 10.63 0.77
N VAL A 90 -7.98 10.02 -0.36
CA VAL A 90 -9.12 9.11 -0.52
C VAL A 90 -8.60 7.71 -0.77
N LEU A 91 -9.09 6.74 -0.02
CA LEU A 91 -8.81 5.33 -0.28
C LEU A 91 -9.47 4.92 -1.61
N LYS A 92 -8.73 4.22 -2.47
CA LYS A 92 -9.29 3.68 -3.71
C LYS A 92 -10.31 2.58 -3.38
N PRO A 93 -11.32 2.32 -4.23
CA PRO A 93 -12.20 1.18 -4.01
C PRO A 93 -11.43 -0.14 -4.11
N GLY A 94 -11.89 -1.17 -3.37
CA GLY A 94 -11.31 -2.51 -3.42
C GLY A 94 -9.93 -2.65 -2.75
N ILE A 95 -9.69 -1.91 -1.66
CA ILE A 95 -8.43 -2.02 -0.90
C ILE A 95 -8.24 -3.41 -0.33
N GLU A 96 -9.31 -4.11 -0.01
CA GLU A 96 -9.30 -5.48 0.49
C GLU A 96 -8.53 -6.40 -0.48
N ASP A 97 -8.84 -6.31 -1.77
CA ASP A 97 -8.17 -7.11 -2.82
C ASP A 97 -6.69 -6.74 -2.95
N ILE A 98 -6.37 -5.45 -2.82
CA ILE A 98 -4.99 -4.96 -2.84
C ILE A 98 -4.23 -5.51 -1.63
N LEU A 99 -4.82 -5.47 -0.43
CA LEU A 99 -4.19 -5.96 0.79
C LEU A 99 -4.00 -7.49 0.75
N VAL A 100 -4.98 -8.23 0.22
CA VAL A 100 -4.84 -9.68 0.01
C VAL A 100 -3.72 -9.97 -0.99
N ALA A 101 -3.61 -9.20 -2.07
CA ALA A 101 -2.52 -9.34 -3.04
C ALA A 101 -1.14 -9.07 -2.40
N ASP A 102 -1.06 -8.09 -1.49
CA ASP A 102 0.14 -7.77 -0.73
C ASP A 102 0.58 -8.92 0.18
N LEU A 103 -0.37 -9.47 0.94
CA LEU A 103 -0.11 -10.60 1.84
C LEU A 103 0.26 -11.87 1.06
N ASN A 104 -0.42 -12.14 -0.06
CA ASN A 104 -0.06 -13.24 -0.95
C ASN A 104 1.35 -13.09 -1.51
N PHE A 105 1.76 -11.87 -1.87
CA PHE A 105 3.12 -11.61 -2.34
C PHE A 105 4.16 -11.89 -1.24
N VAL A 106 3.92 -11.45 0.01
CA VAL A 106 4.79 -11.78 1.16
C VAL A 106 4.87 -13.28 1.36
N TYR A 107 3.73 -13.98 1.32
CA TYR A 107 3.66 -15.44 1.47
C TYR A 107 4.48 -16.18 0.41
N ILE A 108 4.28 -15.86 -0.87
CA ILE A 108 5.01 -16.49 -1.98
C ILE A 108 6.52 -16.23 -1.83
N THR A 109 6.89 -14.99 -1.53
CA THR A 109 8.30 -14.61 -1.36
C THR A 109 8.94 -15.37 -0.21
N ALA A 110 8.29 -15.45 0.95
CA ALA A 110 8.77 -16.21 2.10
C ALA A 110 8.99 -17.70 1.74
N ARG A 111 8.05 -18.31 1.00
CA ARG A 111 8.18 -19.70 0.56
C ARG A 111 9.34 -19.93 -0.41
N ILE A 112 9.62 -18.98 -1.30
CA ILE A 112 10.78 -19.04 -2.19
C ILE A 112 12.08 -18.93 -1.39
N PHE A 113 12.15 -18.01 -0.42
CA PHE A 113 13.31 -17.87 0.46
C PHE A 113 13.57 -19.12 1.30
N GLU A 114 12.54 -19.75 1.87
CA GLU A 114 12.66 -21.02 2.60
C GLU A 114 13.16 -22.15 1.70
N PHE A 115 12.74 -22.18 0.44
CA PHE A 115 13.18 -23.18 -0.52
C PHE A 115 14.66 -23.02 -0.90
N LEU A 116 15.11 -21.78 -1.11
CA LEU A 116 16.48 -21.48 -1.54
C LEU A 116 17.50 -21.53 -0.38
N ASN A 117 17.07 -21.29 0.86
CA ASN A 117 17.93 -21.32 2.04
C ASN A 117 17.30 -22.18 3.15
N PRO A 118 17.61 -23.49 3.21
CA PRO A 118 17.06 -24.39 4.22
C PRO A 118 17.39 -24.01 5.69
N GLU A 119 18.39 -23.15 5.91
CA GLU A 119 18.73 -22.58 7.24
C GLU A 119 17.72 -21.53 7.75
N LEU A 120 16.97 -20.83 6.87
CA LEU A 120 15.98 -19.81 7.27
C LEU A 120 14.73 -20.41 7.92
N ARG A 121 14.47 -21.71 7.70
CA ARG A 121 13.34 -22.47 8.27
C ARG A 121 13.37 -22.52 9.80
N ARG A 122 14.51 -22.20 10.43
CA ARG A 122 14.69 -22.18 11.90
C ARG A 122 14.34 -20.85 12.58
N ILE A 123 14.31 -19.73 11.84
CA ILE A 123 14.14 -18.41 12.45
C ILE A 123 12.66 -18.08 12.73
N SER A 124 11.72 -18.67 11.98
CA SER A 124 10.28 -18.39 12.12
C SER A 124 9.60 -19.09 13.30
N LEU A 125 10.24 -20.04 13.99
CA LEU A 125 9.62 -20.82 15.08
C LEU A 125 10.15 -20.50 16.49
N ASN A 126 11.25 -19.76 16.64
CA ASN A 126 11.89 -19.56 17.95
C ASN A 126 11.64 -18.19 18.61
N THR A 127 10.97 -17.24 17.93
CA THR A 127 10.78 -15.88 18.48
C THR A 127 9.54 -15.74 19.36
N THR A 128 8.60 -16.70 19.34
CA THR A 128 7.43 -16.70 20.24
C THR A 128 7.73 -17.20 21.66
N GLU A 129 8.86 -17.85 21.92
CA GLU A 129 9.20 -18.32 23.29
C GLU A 129 9.95 -17.29 24.14
N ASN A 130 10.61 -16.29 23.53
CA ASN A 130 11.41 -15.30 24.28
C ASN A 130 10.65 -14.09 24.82
N LEU A 131 9.36 -13.94 24.51
CA LEU A 131 8.52 -12.84 25.02
C LEU A 131 7.85 -13.13 26.37
N ARG A 132 8.10 -14.30 26.98
CA ARG A 132 7.54 -14.66 28.30
C ARG A 132 8.49 -14.48 29.49
N ILE A 133 9.75 -14.10 29.29
CA ILE A 133 10.76 -14.05 30.38
C ILE A 133 11.12 -12.62 30.83
N SER A 134 10.69 -11.56 30.15
CA SER A 134 11.07 -10.18 30.51
C SER A 134 10.12 -9.42 31.45
N THR A 135 9.11 -10.05 32.06
CA THR A 135 8.16 -9.34 32.96
C THR A 135 8.48 -9.48 34.47
N THR A 136 9.57 -10.15 34.87
CA THR A 136 9.85 -10.42 36.31
C THR A 136 10.99 -9.59 36.92
N GLN A 137 11.58 -8.60 36.22
CA GLN A 137 12.71 -7.80 36.77
C GLN A 137 12.46 -6.30 36.99
N LEU A 138 11.20 -5.84 37.11
CA LEU A 138 10.90 -4.43 37.46
C LEU A 138 10.32 -4.21 38.87
N LEU A 139 10.57 -5.13 39.82
CA LEU A 139 10.22 -4.96 41.23
C LEU A 139 11.43 -5.22 42.14
N THR A 140 12.52 -4.47 41.97
CA THR A 140 13.44 -4.05 43.05
C THR A 140 14.56 -3.18 42.47
N ALA A 141 14.33 -1.87 42.47
CA ALA A 141 15.33 -0.82 42.62
C ALA A 141 14.61 0.47 43.01
#